data_AF-A0A0L0QU03-F1
#
_entry.id   AF-A0A0L0QU03-F1
#
_cell.length_a   1.000
_cell.length_b   1.000
_cell.length_c   1.000
_cell.angle_alpha   90.00
_cell.angle_beta   90.00
_cell.angle_gamma   90.00
#
_symmetry.space_group_name_H-M   'P 1'
#
loop_
_entity.id
_entity.type
_entity.pdbx_description
1 polymer ?
#
loop_
_entity_poly.entity_id
_entity_poly.type
_entity_poly.pdbx_seq_one_letter_code
_entity_poly.pdbx_strand_id
1 'polypeptide(L)'
;MKCLYCGANNDEHGSYCKHCGNEQAATVVESEERFADDDSDLLRFVGKRKNYYARKWIKMESANGVSFNVCSFLFGFLWLGYRKMYKMILLLAVVFLVIDLILFLIGYEYTFSNNATYIDTGIMFAVIILYGFYGNKFYKNFVEKQVDKIKQTNGDTEKINEEIERKGGVHWFGPIIGLLILLGVYTVPSMFIPVHVNDVDQVKLSTFTEFPDVLIGDLFDEVFQNGEWKEVDEASISEHSMVDFVATYNEGGQRHDVTIRFGVHEEEEEELGVFMITINGEELNDLETVEYLQFIFRNYNQRE
;
A
#
# COMPACT_ATOMS: atom_id res chain seq x y z
N MET A 1 24.13 22.72 -35.69
CA MET A 1 24.30 23.78 -34.65
C MET A 1 25.22 23.28 -33.52
N LYS A 2 25.97 24.14 -32.81
CA LYS A 2 26.74 23.72 -31.62
C LYS A 2 25.83 23.69 -30.39
N CYS A 3 25.95 22.64 -29.58
CA CYS A 3 25.25 22.56 -28.30
C CYS A 3 25.73 23.67 -27.36
N LEU A 4 24.80 24.46 -26.82
CA LEU A 4 25.08 25.57 -25.90
C LEU A 4 25.64 25.11 -24.54
N TYR A 5 25.51 23.83 -24.21
CA TYR A 5 25.94 23.29 -22.91
C TYR A 5 27.31 22.60 -22.97
N CYS A 6 27.62 21.88 -24.05
CA CYS A 6 28.87 21.13 -24.16
C CYS A 6 29.74 21.51 -25.37
N GLY A 7 29.29 22.46 -26.22
CA GLY A 7 30.03 22.95 -27.37
C GLY A 7 30.16 21.99 -28.56
N ALA A 8 29.67 20.74 -28.42
CA ALA A 8 29.75 19.73 -29.47
C ALA A 8 28.81 20.05 -30.64
N ASN A 9 29.18 19.62 -31.85
CA ASN A 9 28.30 19.72 -33.01
C ASN A 9 27.08 18.81 -32.82
N ASN A 10 25.88 19.38 -32.93
CA ASN A 10 24.62 18.66 -32.84
C ASN A 10 23.80 18.81 -34.13
N ASP A 11 22.91 17.86 -34.35
CA ASP A 11 21.91 17.94 -35.41
C ASP A 11 21.04 19.20 -35.24
N GLU A 12 20.72 19.84 -36.37
CA GLU A 12 19.91 21.08 -36.39
C GLU A 12 18.46 20.85 -35.98
N HIS A 13 18.00 19.59 -36.00
CA HIS A 13 16.61 19.21 -35.74
C HIS A 13 16.47 18.24 -34.55
N GLY A 14 17.56 17.90 -33.85
CA GLY A 14 17.50 16.99 -32.71
C GLY A 14 17.06 17.71 -31.44
N SER A 15 16.05 17.17 -30.75
CA SER A 15 15.57 17.75 -29.49
C SER A 15 16.60 17.69 -28.36
N TYR A 16 17.59 16.79 -28.46
CA TYR A 16 18.63 16.57 -27.47
C TYR A 16 20.02 16.54 -28.10
N CYS A 17 21.02 16.99 -27.35
CA CYS A 17 22.41 16.84 -27.72
C CYS A 17 22.82 15.36 -27.66
N LYS A 18 23.30 14.80 -28.76
CA LYS A 18 23.80 13.41 -28.80
C LYS A 18 25.05 13.18 -27.93
N HIS A 19 25.76 14.23 -27.55
CA HIS A 19 26.99 14.15 -26.77
C HIS A 19 26.78 14.29 -25.27
N CYS A 20 26.02 15.31 -24.84
CA CYS A 20 25.82 15.58 -23.40
C CYS A 20 24.40 15.31 -22.91
N GLY A 21 23.48 14.93 -23.80
CA GLY A 21 22.08 14.70 -23.45
C GLY A 21 21.28 15.96 -23.16
N ASN A 22 21.91 17.15 -23.10
CA ASN A 22 21.18 18.39 -22.83
C ASN A 22 20.30 18.79 -24.00
N GLU A 23 19.13 19.31 -23.67
CA GLU A 23 18.09 19.72 -24.60
C GLU A 23 18.49 20.99 -25.38
N GLN A 24 18.17 21.06 -26.68
CA GLN A 24 18.58 22.17 -27.53
C GLN A 24 17.69 23.42 -27.32
N ALA A 25 18.27 24.63 -27.44
CA ALA A 25 17.52 25.86 -27.18
C ALA A 25 16.39 26.13 -28.19
N ALA A 26 16.55 25.76 -29.46
CA ALA A 26 15.52 26.00 -30.49
C ALA A 26 14.21 25.26 -30.19
N THR A 27 14.28 24.01 -29.75
CA THR A 27 13.11 23.22 -29.35
C THR A 27 12.48 23.74 -28.05
N VAL A 28 13.29 24.32 -27.16
CA VAL A 28 12.81 24.99 -25.94
C VAL A 28 12.00 26.25 -26.31
N VAL A 29 12.49 27.08 -27.23
CA VAL A 29 11.80 28.29 -27.68
C VAL A 29 10.49 27.95 -28.40
N GLU A 30 10.50 27.01 -29.35
CA GLU A 30 9.27 26.60 -30.06
C GLU A 30 8.20 26.05 -29.11
N SER A 31 8.62 25.29 -28.09
CA SER A 31 7.71 24.78 -27.07
C SER A 31 7.14 25.88 -26.17
N GLU A 32 7.93 26.91 -25.87
CA GLU A 32 7.49 28.05 -25.08
C GLU A 32 6.49 28.90 -25.87
N GLU A 33 6.77 29.19 -27.14
CA GLU A 33 5.87 29.98 -27.99
C GLU A 33 4.54 29.26 -28.22
N ARG A 34 4.55 27.95 -28.50
CA ARG A 34 3.32 27.17 -28.70
C ARG A 34 2.44 27.10 -27.46
N PHE A 35 3.03 26.96 -26.26
CA PHE A 35 2.27 26.92 -25.00
C PHE A 35 1.99 28.31 -24.41
N ALA A 36 2.68 29.36 -24.85
CA ALA A 36 2.47 30.73 -24.38
C ALA A 36 1.18 31.36 -24.93
N ASP A 37 0.70 30.91 -26.10
CA ASP A 37 -0.47 31.50 -26.76
C ASP A 37 -1.81 31.08 -26.09
N ASP A 38 -1.91 29.84 -25.59
CA ASP A 38 -3.15 29.28 -25.01
C ASP A 38 -3.08 29.08 -23.46
N ASP A 39 -1.90 28.80 -22.89
CA ASP A 39 -1.73 28.28 -21.52
C ASP A 39 -0.79 29.11 -20.61
N SER A 40 -0.65 30.42 -20.88
CA SER A 40 0.27 31.30 -20.15
C SER A 40 0.07 31.31 -18.63
N ASP A 41 -1.17 31.18 -18.16
CA ASP A 41 -1.52 31.13 -16.73
C ASP A 41 -1.11 29.82 -16.05
N LEU A 42 -1.16 28.69 -16.77
CA LEU A 42 -0.67 27.42 -16.25
C LEU A 42 0.84 27.51 -16.00
N LEU A 43 1.58 28.07 -16.97
CA LEU A 43 3.02 28.25 -16.85
C LEU A 43 3.40 29.26 -15.77
N ARG A 44 2.60 30.32 -15.59
CA ARG A 44 2.73 31.27 -14.47
C ARG A 44 2.56 30.56 -13.12
N PHE A 45 1.55 29.68 -13.00
CA PHE A 45 1.36 28.86 -11.81
C PHE A 45 2.56 27.93 -11.54
N VAL A 46 3.16 27.33 -12.57
CA VAL A 46 4.33 26.46 -12.42
C VAL A 46 5.56 27.21 -11.90
N GLY A 47 5.75 28.46 -12.31
CA GLY A 47 6.86 29.31 -11.90
C GLY A 47 8.22 28.86 -12.47
N LYS A 48 9.23 28.69 -11.61
CA LYS A 48 10.65 28.50 -12.01
C LYS A 48 10.93 27.37 -13.01
N ARG A 49 10.08 26.34 -13.05
CA ARG A 49 10.24 25.16 -13.94
C ARG A 49 9.27 25.17 -15.13
N LYS A 50 8.70 26.32 -15.50
CA LYS A 50 7.70 26.44 -16.57
C LYS A 50 8.13 25.80 -17.90
N ASN A 51 9.36 26.03 -18.35
CA ASN A 51 9.87 25.50 -19.63
C ASN A 51 9.89 23.96 -19.64
N TYR A 52 10.27 23.34 -18.52
CA TYR A 52 10.25 21.88 -18.39
C TYR A 52 8.83 21.33 -18.54
N TYR A 53 7.86 21.94 -17.87
CA TYR A 53 6.47 21.47 -17.91
C TYR A 53 5.80 21.75 -19.24
N ALA A 54 6.02 22.92 -19.85
CA ALA A 54 5.53 23.23 -21.20
C ALA A 54 5.90 22.11 -22.19
N ARG A 55 7.18 21.73 -22.23
CA ARG A 55 7.66 20.63 -23.10
C ARG A 55 7.05 19.28 -22.77
N LYS A 56 7.01 18.92 -21.48
CA LYS A 56 6.41 17.65 -21.06
C LYS A 56 4.93 17.59 -21.42
N TRP A 57 4.22 18.71 -21.35
CA TRP A 57 2.81 18.80 -21.69
C TRP A 57 2.55 18.79 -23.20
N ILE A 58 3.31 19.52 -24.02
CA ILE A 58 3.34 19.34 -25.50
C ILE A 58 3.58 17.87 -25.85
N LYS A 59 4.58 17.24 -25.21
CA LYS A 59 4.93 15.85 -25.52
C LYS A 59 3.78 14.90 -25.18
N MET A 60 3.05 15.16 -24.11
CA MET A 60 1.88 14.36 -23.73
C MET A 60 0.77 14.42 -24.79
N GLU A 61 0.59 15.53 -25.49
CA GLU A 61 -0.42 15.67 -26.56
C GLU A 61 -0.17 14.72 -27.73
N SER A 62 1.09 14.41 -28.02
CA SER A 62 1.49 13.47 -29.08
C SER A 62 1.81 12.05 -28.59
N ALA A 63 1.88 11.83 -27.28
CA ALA A 63 2.31 10.56 -26.66
C ALA A 63 1.27 9.97 -25.70
N ASN A 64 0.04 9.70 -26.19
CA ASN A 64 -1.05 9.08 -25.42
C ASN A 64 -1.34 9.73 -24.05
N GLY A 65 -1.01 11.02 -23.88
CA GLY A 65 -1.25 11.75 -22.64
C GLY A 65 -0.27 11.46 -21.49
N VAL A 66 0.87 10.79 -21.72
CA VAL A 66 1.84 10.44 -20.66
C VAL A 66 3.26 10.93 -20.95
N SER A 67 4.02 11.26 -19.91
CA SER A 67 5.43 11.59 -20.03
C SER A 67 6.20 11.29 -18.75
N PHE A 68 7.35 10.63 -18.89
CA PHE A 68 8.14 10.21 -17.74
C PHE A 68 8.70 11.41 -16.95
N ASN A 69 8.53 11.33 -15.62
CA ASN A 69 8.99 12.27 -14.62
C ASN A 69 9.83 11.53 -13.58
N VAL A 70 11.14 11.82 -13.59
CA VAL A 70 12.13 11.19 -12.71
C VAL A 70 11.88 11.55 -11.24
N CYS A 71 11.46 12.77 -10.94
CA CYS A 71 11.21 13.20 -9.56
C CYS A 71 10.00 12.48 -8.96
N SER A 72 8.92 12.30 -9.71
CA SER A 72 7.76 11.55 -9.20
C SER A 72 8.05 10.06 -9.10
N PHE A 73 8.86 9.50 -10.00
CA PHE A 73 9.35 8.12 -9.88
C PHE A 73 10.18 7.92 -8.60
N LEU A 74 11.22 8.73 -8.37
CA LEU A 74 12.13 8.52 -7.23
C LEU A 74 11.54 8.94 -5.88
N PHE A 75 10.69 9.96 -5.86
CA PHE A 75 10.23 10.58 -4.61
C PHE A 75 8.73 10.41 -4.35
N GLY A 76 7.96 9.81 -5.26
CA GLY A 76 6.54 9.47 -5.07
C GLY A 76 5.71 10.59 -4.44
N PHE A 77 5.13 10.31 -3.27
CA PHE A 77 4.31 11.27 -2.53
C PHE A 77 5.08 12.49 -2.01
N LEU A 78 6.39 12.39 -1.74
CA LEU A 78 7.22 13.53 -1.32
C LEU A 78 7.24 14.59 -2.44
N TRP A 79 7.32 14.15 -3.70
CA TRP A 79 7.20 15.05 -4.85
C TRP A 79 5.80 15.67 -4.95
N LEU A 80 4.72 14.90 -4.68
CA LEU A 80 3.37 15.47 -4.61
C LEU A 80 3.27 16.58 -3.56
N GLY A 81 3.86 16.36 -2.38
CA GLY A 81 3.90 17.33 -1.28
C GLY A 81 4.68 18.58 -1.67
N TYR A 82 5.86 18.42 -2.26
CA TYR A 82 6.66 19.52 -2.80
C TYR A 82 5.91 20.38 -3.84
N ARG A 83 5.04 19.77 -4.66
CA ARG A 83 4.17 20.44 -5.63
C ARG A 83 2.81 20.87 -5.07
N LYS A 84 2.60 20.78 -3.75
CA LYS A 84 1.38 21.18 -3.03
C LYS A 84 0.12 20.38 -3.40
N MET A 85 0.27 19.16 -3.90
CA MET A 85 -0.84 18.28 -4.28
C MET A 85 -1.41 17.49 -3.08
N TYR A 86 -1.64 18.15 -1.95
CA TYR A 86 -2.01 17.49 -0.68
C TYR A 86 -3.34 16.73 -0.73
N LYS A 87 -4.32 17.24 -1.51
CA LYS A 87 -5.60 16.53 -1.72
C LYS A 87 -5.42 15.19 -2.43
N MET A 88 -4.45 15.11 -3.34
CA MET A 88 -4.14 13.88 -4.04
C MET A 88 -3.45 12.88 -3.11
N ILE A 89 -2.54 13.36 -2.25
CA ILE A 89 -1.92 12.52 -1.21
C ILE A 89 -3.00 11.93 -0.30
N LEU A 90 -3.90 12.77 0.23
CA LEU A 90 -5.00 12.32 1.08
C LEU A 90 -5.89 11.28 0.37
N LEU A 91 -6.29 11.56 -0.88
CA LEU A 91 -7.15 10.64 -1.64
C LEU A 91 -6.47 9.28 -1.85
N LEU A 92 -5.20 9.28 -2.26
CA LEU A 92 -4.46 8.03 -2.47
C LEU A 92 -4.26 7.28 -1.17
N ALA A 93 -3.92 7.98 -0.08
CA ALA A 93 -3.78 7.37 1.24
C ALA A 93 -5.07 6.71 1.71
N VAL A 94 -6.22 7.35 1.53
CA VAL A 94 -7.53 6.77 1.87
C VAL A 94 -7.84 5.57 0.97
N VAL A 95 -7.53 5.62 -0.32
CA VAL A 95 -7.72 4.48 -1.22
C VAL A 95 -6.85 3.29 -0.80
N PHE A 96 -5.57 3.51 -0.47
CA PHE A 96 -4.70 2.46 0.05
C PHE A 96 -5.23 1.92 1.37
N LEU A 97 -5.57 2.77 2.34
CA LEU A 97 -6.16 2.35 3.61
C LEU A 97 -7.41 1.47 3.43
N VAL A 98 -8.29 1.80 2.47
CA VAL A 98 -9.47 1.00 2.17
C VAL A 98 -9.09 -0.35 1.54
N ILE A 99 -8.10 -0.38 0.66
CA ILE A 99 -7.57 -1.64 0.09
C ILE A 99 -6.97 -2.49 1.20
N ASP A 100 -6.10 -1.91 2.03
CA ASP A 100 -5.45 -2.57 3.17
C ASP A 100 -6.51 -3.15 4.13
N LEU A 101 -7.56 -2.38 4.44
CA LEU A 101 -8.69 -2.86 5.25
C LEU A 101 -9.43 -4.03 4.59
N ILE A 102 -9.66 -4.00 3.28
CA ILE A 102 -10.30 -5.11 2.57
C ILE A 102 -9.41 -6.35 2.59
N LEU A 103 -8.10 -6.20 2.36
CA LEU A 103 -7.12 -7.30 2.39
C LEU A 103 -7.03 -7.93 3.78
N PHE A 104 -7.04 -7.10 4.82
CA PHE A 104 -7.12 -7.56 6.21
C PHE A 104 -8.41 -8.35 6.47
N LEU A 105 -9.57 -7.84 6.07
CA LEU A 105 -10.86 -8.51 6.30
C LEU A 105 -11.02 -9.85 5.59
N ILE A 106 -10.27 -10.10 4.52
CA ILE A 106 -10.25 -11.40 3.82
C ILE A 106 -9.11 -12.32 4.28
N GLY A 107 -8.36 -11.92 5.32
CA GLY A 107 -7.24 -12.70 5.84
C GLY A 107 -6.13 -12.93 4.82
N TYR A 108 -5.86 -11.94 3.96
CA TYR A 108 -4.87 -12.05 2.87
C TYR A 108 -3.49 -12.47 3.38
N GLU A 109 -3.02 -11.86 4.47
CA GLU A 109 -1.71 -12.16 5.07
C GLU A 109 -1.64 -13.60 5.58
N TYR A 110 -2.70 -14.11 6.21
CA TYR A 110 -2.77 -15.48 6.70
C TYR A 110 -2.89 -16.51 5.57
N THR A 111 -3.65 -16.19 4.53
CA THR A 111 -3.91 -17.10 3.40
C THR A 111 -2.72 -17.20 2.44
N PHE A 112 -1.91 -16.14 2.33
CA PHE A 112 -0.82 -16.03 1.36
C PHE A 112 0.55 -15.74 1.98
N SER A 113 0.77 -16.06 3.25
CA SER A 113 1.98 -15.70 4.05
C SER A 113 3.30 -15.85 3.28
N ASN A 114 3.53 -16.99 2.63
CA ASN A 114 4.75 -17.28 1.88
C ASN A 114 4.98 -16.38 0.64
N ASN A 115 3.94 -15.72 0.11
CA ASN A 115 3.99 -14.92 -1.10
C ASN A 115 3.61 -13.44 -0.89
N ALA A 116 3.02 -13.08 0.25
CA ALA A 116 2.50 -11.74 0.53
C ALA A 116 3.58 -10.66 0.33
N THR A 117 4.76 -10.86 0.91
CA THR A 117 5.91 -9.93 0.81
C THR A 117 6.34 -9.64 -0.63
N TYR A 118 6.32 -10.66 -1.50
CA TYR A 118 6.68 -10.48 -2.91
C TYR A 118 5.61 -9.71 -3.69
N ILE A 119 4.33 -9.96 -3.37
CA ILE A 119 3.20 -9.30 -3.99
C ILE A 119 3.20 -7.81 -3.60
N ASP A 120 3.36 -7.50 -2.32
CA ASP A 120 3.41 -6.13 -1.81
C ASP A 120 4.58 -5.34 -2.40
N THR A 121 5.76 -5.98 -2.45
CA THR A 121 6.93 -5.40 -3.12
C THR A 121 6.65 -5.13 -4.61
N GLY A 122 5.99 -6.07 -5.29
CA GLY A 122 5.57 -5.92 -6.69
C GLY A 122 4.61 -4.74 -6.90
N ILE A 123 3.61 -4.60 -6.02
CA ILE A 123 2.65 -3.50 -6.04
C ILE A 123 3.37 -2.16 -5.80
N MET A 124 4.27 -2.09 -4.83
CA MET A 124 5.07 -0.90 -4.56
C MET A 124 5.85 -0.45 -5.81
N PHE A 125 6.55 -1.38 -6.48
CA PHE A 125 7.28 -1.05 -7.72
C PHE A 125 6.33 -0.60 -8.83
N ALA A 126 5.19 -1.26 -9.00
CA ALA A 126 4.18 -0.85 -9.97
C ALA A 126 3.68 0.58 -9.71
N VAL A 127 3.38 0.92 -8.44
CA VAL A 127 2.94 2.27 -8.04
C VAL A 127 4.01 3.32 -8.32
N ILE A 128 5.27 3.03 -8.01
CA ILE A 128 6.41 3.93 -8.29
C ILE A 128 6.56 4.16 -9.82
N ILE A 129 6.46 3.10 -10.62
CA ILE A 129 6.50 3.19 -12.08
C ILE A 129 5.33 4.05 -12.60
N LEU A 130 4.11 3.83 -12.08
CA LEU A 130 2.94 4.64 -12.42
C LEU A 130 3.15 6.12 -12.09
N TYR A 131 3.69 6.45 -10.92
CA TYR A 131 4.07 7.83 -10.60
C TYR A 131 5.07 8.40 -11.58
N GLY A 132 6.04 7.60 -12.03
CA GLY A 132 7.00 8.00 -13.05
C GLY A 132 6.33 8.42 -14.36
N PHE A 133 5.44 7.59 -14.90
CA PHE A 133 4.78 7.87 -16.19
C PHE A 133 3.65 8.91 -16.12
N TYR A 134 2.92 8.96 -15.01
CA TYR A 134 1.73 9.80 -14.86
C TYR A 134 1.96 11.08 -14.05
N GLY A 135 3.11 11.26 -13.40
CA GLY A 135 3.38 12.41 -12.54
C GLY A 135 3.16 13.75 -13.26
N ASN A 136 3.68 13.92 -14.47
CA ASN A 136 3.47 15.15 -15.24
C ASN A 136 2.00 15.41 -15.61
N LYS A 137 1.23 14.34 -15.86
CA LYS A 137 -0.20 14.41 -16.14
C LYS A 137 -0.99 14.81 -14.90
N PHE A 138 -0.71 14.18 -13.76
CA PHE A 138 -1.32 14.55 -12.48
C PHE A 138 -1.08 16.01 -12.13
N TYR A 139 0.15 16.48 -12.34
CA TYR A 139 0.47 17.87 -12.11
C TYR A 139 -0.21 18.81 -13.12
N LYS A 140 -0.30 18.46 -14.41
CA LYS A 140 -1.07 19.26 -15.40
C LYS A 140 -2.51 19.46 -14.95
N ASN A 141 -3.20 18.36 -14.67
CA ASN A 141 -4.59 18.35 -14.24
C ASN A 141 -4.80 19.13 -12.92
N PHE A 142 -3.83 19.07 -12.01
CA PHE A 142 -3.86 19.85 -10.78
C PHE A 142 -3.74 21.35 -11.07
N VAL A 143 -2.80 21.76 -11.92
CA VAL A 143 -2.58 23.17 -12.27
C VAL A 143 -3.80 23.74 -12.98
N GLU A 144 -4.33 23.05 -14.00
CA GLU A 144 -5.55 23.44 -14.72
C GLU A 144 -6.70 23.70 -13.74
N LYS A 145 -7.02 22.72 -12.88
CA LYS A 145 -8.08 22.85 -11.87
C LYS A 145 -7.87 24.01 -10.90
N GLN A 146 -6.62 24.34 -10.57
CA GLN A 146 -6.31 25.45 -9.65
C GLN A 146 -6.43 26.80 -10.34
N VAL A 147 -5.95 26.92 -11.57
CA VAL A 147 -6.06 28.14 -12.38
C VAL A 147 -7.52 28.43 -12.70
N ASP A 148 -8.30 27.42 -13.11
CA ASP A 148 -9.73 27.57 -13.40
C ASP A 148 -10.51 28.11 -12.20
N LYS A 149 -10.24 27.57 -11.00
CA LYS A 149 -10.87 28.04 -9.75
C LYS A 149 -10.52 29.49 -9.43
N ILE A 150 -9.27 29.91 -9.67
CA ILE A 150 -8.84 31.28 -9.43
C ILE A 150 -9.56 32.23 -10.41
N LYS A 151 -9.61 31.87 -11.70
CA LYS A 151 -10.30 32.65 -12.73
C LYS A 151 -11.80 32.82 -12.46
N GLN A 152 -12.45 31.82 -11.89
CA GLN A 152 -13.87 31.89 -11.55
C GLN A 152 -14.18 32.80 -10.35
N THR A 153 -13.18 33.10 -9.51
CA THR A 153 -13.38 33.83 -8.24
C THR A 153 -13.09 35.33 -8.35
N ASN A 154 -12.24 35.74 -9.30
CA ASN A 154 -11.74 37.11 -9.41
C ASN A 154 -12.12 37.72 -10.76
N GLY A 155 -12.66 38.95 -10.78
CA GLY A 155 -13.04 39.65 -12.02
C GLY A 155 -11.93 40.53 -12.63
N ASP A 156 -10.80 40.69 -11.95
CA ASP A 156 -9.70 41.59 -12.35
C ASP A 156 -8.46 40.77 -12.71
N THR A 157 -7.96 40.94 -13.95
CA THR A 157 -6.83 40.20 -14.52
C THR A 157 -5.56 40.33 -13.70
N GLU A 158 -5.28 41.51 -13.13
CA GLU A 158 -4.07 41.72 -12.33
C GLU A 158 -4.12 40.90 -11.04
N LYS A 159 -5.28 40.92 -10.36
CA LYS A 159 -5.54 40.11 -9.16
C LYS A 159 -5.54 38.62 -9.43
N ILE A 160 -6.00 38.18 -10.60
CA ILE A 160 -5.91 36.78 -11.04
C ILE A 160 -4.44 36.37 -11.12
N ASN A 161 -3.60 37.18 -11.80
CA ASN A 161 -2.19 36.87 -12.00
C ASN A 161 -1.43 36.80 -10.68
N GLU A 162 -1.65 37.76 -9.78
CA GLU A 162 -1.05 37.75 -8.43
C GLU A 162 -1.43 36.49 -7.65
N GLU A 163 -2.72 36.10 -7.68
CA GLU A 163 -3.21 34.93 -6.94
C GLU A 163 -2.68 33.61 -7.53
N ILE A 164 -2.52 33.52 -8.86
CA ILE A 164 -1.90 32.38 -9.54
C ILE A 164 -0.45 32.21 -9.08
N GLU A 165 0.34 33.29 -9.07
CA GLU A 165 1.75 33.24 -8.67
C GLU A 165 1.89 32.90 -7.18
N ARG A 166 1.00 33.44 -6.33
CA ARG A 166 0.98 33.19 -4.89
C ARG A 166 0.67 31.73 -4.56
N LYS A 167 -0.34 31.13 -5.21
CA LYS A 167 -0.74 29.73 -4.99
C LYS A 167 0.19 28.74 -5.67
N GLY A 168 0.77 29.15 -6.80
CA GLY A 168 1.67 28.36 -7.63
C GLY A 168 3.00 28.01 -6.98
N GLY A 169 3.93 27.56 -7.82
CA GLY A 169 5.27 27.17 -7.43
C GLY A 169 5.31 25.92 -6.55
N VAL A 170 6.25 25.92 -5.60
CA VAL A 170 6.61 24.76 -4.78
C VAL A 170 6.58 25.11 -3.30
N HIS A 171 6.49 24.09 -2.44
CA HIS A 171 6.61 24.26 -1.00
C HIS A 171 7.71 23.35 -0.47
N TRP A 172 8.81 23.95 0.03
CA TRP A 172 9.99 23.20 0.48
C TRP A 172 9.69 22.25 1.64
N PHE A 173 8.81 22.64 2.56
CA PHE A 173 8.32 21.78 3.64
C PHE A 173 7.07 20.98 3.26
N GLY A 174 6.63 21.05 2.00
CA GLY A 174 5.47 20.32 1.50
C GLY A 174 5.60 18.79 1.65
N PRO A 175 6.79 18.18 1.47
CA PRO A 175 6.98 16.76 1.75
C PRO A 175 6.65 16.36 3.20
N ILE A 176 7.00 17.21 4.18
CA ILE A 176 6.70 16.97 5.61
C ILE A 176 5.19 17.00 5.83
N ILE A 177 4.49 17.98 5.25
CA ILE A 177 3.02 18.05 5.32
C ILE A 177 2.41 16.78 4.71
N GLY A 178 2.94 16.31 3.58
CA GLY A 178 2.52 15.05 2.96
C GLY A 178 2.71 13.85 3.89
N LEU A 179 3.87 13.74 4.54
CA LEU A 179 4.16 12.69 5.52
C LEU A 179 3.20 12.72 6.71
N LEU A 180 2.90 13.90 7.24
CA LEU A 180 1.94 14.05 8.35
C LEU A 180 0.52 13.64 7.94
N ILE A 181 0.11 13.90 6.70
CA ILE A 181 -1.17 13.42 6.17
C ILE A 181 -1.19 11.89 6.15
N LEU A 182 -0.14 11.25 5.62
CA LEU A 182 -0.04 9.78 5.61
C LEU A 182 -0.08 9.22 7.03
N LEU A 183 0.73 9.76 7.93
CA LEU A 183 0.76 9.34 9.33
C LEU A 183 -0.64 9.44 9.96
N GLY A 184 -1.32 10.57 9.78
CA GLY A 184 -2.67 10.76 10.32
C GLY A 184 -3.69 9.78 9.73
N VAL A 185 -3.62 9.50 8.43
CA VAL A 185 -4.55 8.56 7.77
C VAL A 185 -4.39 7.14 8.28
N TYR A 186 -3.18 6.69 8.60
CA TYR A 186 -2.96 5.32 9.10
C TYR A 186 -3.09 5.20 10.62
N THR A 187 -2.64 6.19 11.39
CA THR A 187 -2.63 6.11 12.87
C THR A 187 -3.95 6.47 13.54
N VAL A 188 -4.75 7.36 12.94
CA VAL A 188 -6.05 7.73 13.54
C VAL A 188 -7.03 6.55 13.52
N PRO A 189 -7.21 5.82 12.41
CA PRO A 189 -8.09 4.65 12.40
C PRO A 189 -7.66 3.54 13.36
N SER A 190 -6.36 3.30 13.53
CA SER A 190 -5.87 2.27 14.46
C SER A 190 -6.14 2.58 15.94
N MET A 191 -6.49 3.84 16.28
CA MET A 191 -6.98 4.17 17.63
C MET A 191 -8.41 3.70 17.88
N PHE A 192 -9.18 3.43 16.82
CA PHE A 192 -10.60 3.06 16.89
C PHE A 192 -10.88 1.64 16.39
N ILE A 193 -9.99 1.10 15.56
CA ILE A 193 -10.04 -0.25 15.03
C ILE A 193 -8.96 -1.06 15.76
N PRO A 194 -9.31 -2.14 16.48
CA PRO A 194 -8.31 -3.06 17.00
C PRO A 194 -7.62 -3.73 15.81
N VAL A 195 -6.44 -3.23 15.45
CA VAL A 195 -5.62 -3.78 14.35
C VAL A 195 -4.93 -5.07 14.79
N HIS A 196 -4.73 -5.26 16.09
CA HIS A 196 -4.29 -6.52 16.65
C HIS A 196 -5.50 -7.44 16.79
N VAL A 197 -5.53 -8.47 15.94
CA VAL A 197 -6.37 -9.65 16.15
C VAL A 197 -5.93 -10.26 17.47
N ASN A 198 -6.86 -10.55 18.37
CA ASN A 198 -6.52 -11.21 19.62
C ASN A 198 -5.93 -12.60 19.32
N ASP A 199 -5.03 -13.12 20.16
CA ASP A 199 -4.33 -14.39 19.94
C ASP A 199 -5.30 -15.56 19.66
N VAL A 200 -6.46 -15.56 20.34
CA VAL A 200 -7.55 -16.52 20.07
C VAL A 200 -8.08 -16.41 18.64
N ASP A 201 -8.33 -15.19 18.18
CA ASP A 201 -8.85 -14.96 16.83
C ASP A 201 -7.78 -15.25 15.78
N GLN A 202 -6.49 -15.01 16.10
CA GLN A 202 -5.36 -15.40 15.24
C GLN A 202 -5.32 -16.91 15.02
N VAL A 203 -5.45 -17.71 16.08
CA VAL A 203 -5.53 -19.17 15.97
C VAL A 203 -6.76 -19.59 15.16
N LYS A 204 -7.93 -19.04 15.46
CA LYS A 204 -9.18 -19.41 14.79
C LYS A 204 -9.18 -19.11 13.29
N LEU A 205 -8.58 -18.00 12.89
CA LEU A 205 -8.51 -17.54 11.49
C LEU A 205 -7.30 -18.14 10.73
N SER A 206 -6.47 -18.93 11.41
CA SER A 206 -5.38 -19.67 10.77
C SER A 206 -5.86 -21.01 10.22
N THR A 207 -5.03 -21.64 9.39
CA THR A 207 -5.24 -22.97 8.84
C THR A 207 -4.06 -23.88 9.20
N PHE A 208 -4.28 -25.20 9.20
CA PHE A 208 -3.16 -26.14 9.32
C PHE A 208 -2.47 -26.30 7.96
N THR A 209 -1.15 -26.48 7.96
CA THR A 209 -0.35 -26.69 6.75
C THR A 209 -0.87 -27.87 5.91
N GLU A 210 -1.32 -28.94 6.57
CA GLU A 210 -1.92 -30.11 5.91
C GLU A 210 -3.33 -29.85 5.37
N PHE A 211 -4.02 -28.82 5.88
CA PHE A 211 -5.43 -28.50 5.59
C PHE A 211 -5.61 -27.00 5.32
N PRO A 212 -5.00 -26.45 4.25
CA PRO A 212 -4.90 -25.01 4.04
C PRO A 212 -6.23 -24.31 3.71
N ASP A 213 -7.27 -25.08 3.39
CA ASP A 213 -8.58 -24.57 2.96
C ASP A 213 -9.63 -24.51 4.08
N VAL A 214 -9.29 -24.94 5.31
CA VAL A 214 -10.22 -25.00 6.44
C VAL A 214 -9.67 -24.22 7.63
N LEU A 215 -10.42 -23.22 8.09
CA LEU A 215 -10.08 -22.44 9.29
C LEU A 215 -10.12 -23.32 10.54
N ILE A 216 -9.14 -23.20 11.42
CA ILE A 216 -9.06 -23.97 12.67
C ILE A 216 -10.31 -23.73 13.53
N GLY A 217 -10.80 -22.49 13.60
CA GLY A 217 -12.02 -22.16 14.33
C GLY A 217 -13.24 -22.94 13.84
N ASP A 218 -13.49 -22.92 12.54
CA ASP A 218 -14.62 -23.63 11.91
C ASP A 218 -14.48 -25.15 12.07
N LEU A 219 -13.27 -25.68 11.88
CA LEU A 219 -12.96 -27.09 12.07
C LEU A 219 -13.29 -27.55 13.50
N PHE A 220 -12.89 -26.76 14.50
CA PHE A 220 -13.02 -27.12 15.90
C PHE A 220 -14.46 -26.98 16.39
N ASP A 221 -15.17 -25.94 15.93
CA ASP A 221 -16.58 -25.72 16.26
C ASP A 221 -17.49 -26.85 15.72
N GLU A 222 -17.12 -27.47 14.59
CA GLU A 222 -17.88 -28.59 14.00
C GLU A 222 -17.54 -29.95 14.66
N VAL A 223 -16.27 -30.18 14.98
CA VAL A 223 -15.79 -31.47 15.51
C VAL A 223 -16.10 -31.64 17.00
N PHE A 224 -15.94 -30.58 17.80
CA PHE A 224 -15.98 -30.65 19.26
C PHE A 224 -17.26 -30.10 19.86
N GLN A 225 -17.60 -30.55 21.07
CA GLN A 225 -18.75 -30.08 21.84
C GLN A 225 -18.30 -29.21 23.00
N ASN A 226 -19.02 -28.11 23.27
CA ASN A 226 -18.72 -27.17 24.36
C ASN A 226 -17.28 -26.60 24.28
N GLY A 227 -16.82 -26.26 23.08
CA GLY A 227 -15.50 -25.66 22.87
C GLY A 227 -15.41 -24.27 23.48
N GLU A 228 -14.36 -24.04 24.27
CA GLU A 228 -13.99 -22.75 24.84
C GLU A 228 -12.54 -22.42 24.50
N TRP A 229 -12.30 -21.18 24.08
CA TRP A 229 -10.97 -20.65 23.78
C TRP A 229 -10.48 -19.75 24.91
N LYS A 230 -9.24 -19.92 25.35
CA LYS A 230 -8.65 -19.19 26.48
C LYS A 230 -7.22 -18.77 26.15
N GLU A 231 -6.92 -17.49 26.31
CA GLU A 231 -5.54 -17.02 26.38
C GLU A 231 -4.87 -17.59 27.63
N VAL A 232 -3.65 -18.07 27.46
CA VAL A 232 -2.83 -18.60 28.55
C VAL A 232 -1.80 -17.54 28.92
N ASP A 233 -2.12 -16.81 29.98
CA ASP A 233 -1.30 -15.72 30.53
C ASP A 233 -0.13 -16.30 31.36
N GLU A 234 0.68 -17.16 30.75
CA GLU A 234 1.83 -17.80 31.40
C GLU A 234 3.13 -17.19 30.89
N ALA A 235 3.44 -15.98 31.37
CA ALA A 235 4.72 -15.29 31.20
C ALA A 235 5.95 -16.05 31.77
N SER A 236 5.81 -17.33 32.10
CA SER A 236 6.82 -18.18 32.76
C SER A 236 7.14 -19.49 32.03
N ILE A 237 6.51 -19.79 30.89
CA ILE A 237 6.68 -21.09 30.20
C ILE A 237 7.21 -20.96 28.76
N SER A 238 7.00 -19.84 28.06
CA SER A 238 7.51 -19.60 26.70
C SER A 238 7.74 -18.11 26.41
N GLU A 239 8.60 -17.80 25.42
CA GLU A 239 8.77 -16.44 24.86
C GLU A 239 7.57 -16.01 23.98
N HIS A 240 6.66 -16.94 23.68
CA HIS A 240 5.50 -16.75 22.80
C HIS A 240 4.19 -16.77 23.59
N SER A 241 3.18 -16.08 23.05
CA SER A 241 1.81 -16.17 23.57
C SER A 241 1.22 -17.55 23.27
N MET A 242 0.30 -18.00 24.12
CA MET A 242 -0.26 -19.34 24.09
C MET A 242 -1.77 -19.28 24.18
N VAL A 243 -2.45 -20.10 23.38
CA VAL A 243 -3.92 -20.20 23.37
C VAL A 243 -4.34 -21.64 23.60
N ASP A 244 -5.21 -21.85 24.58
CA ASP A 244 -5.83 -23.14 24.87
C ASP A 244 -7.23 -23.20 24.25
N PHE A 245 -7.48 -24.27 23.50
CA PHE A 245 -8.82 -24.74 23.19
C PHE A 245 -9.19 -25.89 24.12
N VAL A 246 -10.23 -25.70 24.92
CA VAL A 246 -10.75 -26.72 25.86
C VAL A 246 -12.13 -27.15 25.38
N ALA A 247 -12.32 -28.45 25.17
CA ALA A 247 -13.60 -28.97 24.71
C ALA A 247 -13.87 -30.38 25.20
N THR A 248 -15.04 -30.88 24.81
CA THR A 248 -15.46 -32.26 25.07
C THR A 248 -15.71 -32.98 23.76
N TYR A 249 -15.31 -34.24 23.69
CA TYR A 249 -15.54 -35.10 22.54
C TYR A 249 -16.17 -36.42 22.98
N ASN A 250 -17.16 -36.91 22.23
CA ASN A 250 -17.85 -38.17 22.52
C ASN A 250 -17.46 -39.21 21.48
N GLU A 251 -16.68 -40.21 21.88
CA GLU A 251 -16.32 -41.36 21.03
C GLU A 251 -16.91 -42.65 21.61
N GLY A 252 -17.65 -43.42 20.81
CA GLY A 252 -18.18 -44.71 21.26
C GLY A 252 -19.08 -44.65 22.52
N GLY A 253 -19.67 -43.49 22.81
CA GLY A 253 -20.48 -43.25 24.01
C GLY A 253 -19.68 -42.91 25.27
N GLN A 254 -18.36 -42.78 25.19
CA GLN A 254 -17.50 -42.25 26.25
C GLN A 254 -17.18 -40.78 25.99
N ARG A 255 -17.21 -39.98 27.07
CA ARG A 255 -16.86 -38.57 27.03
C ARG A 255 -15.37 -38.41 27.34
N HIS A 256 -14.68 -37.68 26.49
CA HIS A 256 -13.29 -37.30 26.63
C HIS A 256 -13.20 -35.78 26.80
N ASP A 257 -12.46 -35.33 27.80
CA ASP A 257 -12.11 -33.92 27.96
C ASP A 257 -10.80 -33.67 27.20
N VAL A 258 -10.80 -32.69 26.29
CA VAL A 258 -9.72 -32.43 25.34
C VAL A 258 -9.20 -31.02 25.56
N THR A 259 -7.89 -30.86 25.66
CA THR A 259 -7.23 -29.54 25.62
C THR A 259 -6.16 -29.54 24.54
N ILE A 260 -6.23 -28.58 23.63
CA ILE A 260 -5.25 -28.37 22.55
C ILE A 260 -4.64 -26.99 22.76
N ARG A 261 -3.31 -26.92 22.91
CA ARG A 261 -2.57 -25.68 23.10
C ARG A 261 -1.86 -25.28 21.82
N PHE A 262 -1.98 -24.02 21.45
CA PHE A 262 -1.35 -23.42 20.28
C PHE A 262 -0.28 -22.42 20.70
N GLY A 263 0.88 -22.49 20.05
CA GLY A 263 1.90 -21.44 20.13
C GLY A 263 1.57 -20.33 19.13
N VAL A 264 1.42 -19.11 19.63
CA VAL A 264 1.16 -17.92 18.82
C VAL A 264 2.46 -17.15 18.65
N HIS A 265 3.05 -17.27 17.46
CA HIS A 265 4.31 -16.62 17.12
C HIS A 265 4.07 -15.18 16.64
N GLU A 266 4.94 -14.25 17.07
CA GLU A 266 4.89 -12.85 16.64
C GLU A 266 5.48 -12.64 15.23
N GLU A 267 6.32 -13.57 14.75
CA GLU A 267 6.97 -13.47 13.43
C GLU A 267 6.17 -14.22 12.35
N GLU A 268 5.91 -13.53 11.22
CA GLU A 268 5.09 -13.98 10.08
C GLU A 268 5.57 -15.29 9.41
N GLU A 269 6.80 -15.74 9.69
CA GLU A 269 7.42 -16.93 9.08
C GLU A 269 7.33 -18.21 9.94
N GLU A 270 6.87 -18.12 11.20
CA GLU A 270 6.70 -19.30 12.06
C GLU A 270 5.26 -19.84 11.96
N GLU A 271 5.13 -21.07 11.46
CA GLU A 271 3.84 -21.76 11.35
C GLU A 271 3.16 -21.84 12.72
N LEU A 272 1.86 -21.54 12.77
CA LEU A 272 1.04 -21.72 13.97
C LEU A 272 1.10 -23.20 14.40
N GLY A 273 1.83 -23.48 15.48
CA GLY A 273 2.12 -24.84 15.92
C GLY A 273 1.18 -25.32 17.03
N VAL A 274 0.72 -26.57 16.93
CA VAL A 274 0.14 -27.27 18.08
C VAL A 274 1.27 -27.60 19.05
N PHE A 275 1.27 -26.94 20.20
CA PHE A 275 2.28 -27.11 21.23
C PHE A 275 2.10 -28.40 22.00
N MET A 276 0.85 -28.73 22.36
CA MET A 276 0.50 -29.99 23.02
C MET A 276 -0.99 -30.30 22.88
N ILE A 277 -1.32 -31.59 22.97
CA ILE A 277 -2.70 -32.09 23.08
C ILE A 277 -2.79 -32.96 24.33
N THR A 278 -3.83 -32.75 25.13
CA THR A 278 -4.16 -33.64 26.25
C THR A 278 -5.56 -34.20 26.11
N ILE A 279 -5.69 -35.49 26.43
CA ILE A 279 -6.97 -36.21 26.49
C ILE A 279 -7.13 -36.73 27.91
N ASN A 280 -8.20 -36.32 28.60
CA ASN A 280 -8.45 -36.65 30.00
C ASN A 280 -7.27 -36.31 30.94
N GLY A 281 -6.49 -35.29 30.58
CA GLY A 281 -5.31 -34.84 31.33
C GLY A 281 -4.00 -35.57 31.02
N GLU A 282 -3.99 -36.54 30.10
CA GLU A 282 -2.78 -37.20 29.62
C GLU A 282 -2.31 -36.57 28.31
N GLU A 283 -1.05 -36.15 28.26
CA GLU A 283 -0.42 -35.53 27.08
C GLU A 283 -0.06 -36.57 26.02
N LEU A 284 -0.40 -36.28 24.77
CA LEU A 284 -0.10 -37.12 23.63
C LEU A 284 1.36 -36.94 23.22
N ASN A 285 2.02 -38.04 22.81
CA ASN A 285 3.33 -37.94 22.15
C ASN A 285 3.20 -37.45 20.69
N ASP A 286 4.33 -37.20 20.01
CA ASP A 286 4.36 -36.67 18.64
C ASP A 286 3.53 -37.51 17.65
N LEU A 287 3.61 -38.85 17.73
CA LEU A 287 2.88 -39.74 16.83
C LEU A 287 1.37 -39.68 17.12
N GLU A 288 1.00 -39.73 18.38
CA GLU A 288 -0.39 -39.63 18.83
C GLU A 288 -1.01 -38.28 18.47
N THR A 289 -0.22 -37.20 18.55
CA THR A 289 -0.63 -35.85 18.15
C THR A 289 -0.98 -35.80 16.66
N VAL A 290 -0.11 -36.32 15.80
CA VAL A 290 -0.37 -36.38 14.35
C VAL A 290 -1.60 -37.23 14.02
N GLU A 291 -1.74 -38.40 14.67
CA GLU A 291 -2.91 -39.26 14.49
C GLU A 291 -4.21 -38.57 14.94
N TYR A 292 -4.15 -37.79 16.02
CA TYR A 292 -5.29 -37.05 16.54
C TYR A 292 -5.70 -35.88 15.63
N LEU A 293 -4.75 -35.13 15.06
CA LEU A 293 -5.05 -34.09 14.08
C LEU A 293 -5.71 -34.67 12.82
N GLN A 294 -5.23 -35.82 12.32
CA GLN A 294 -5.88 -36.52 11.22
C GLN A 294 -7.28 -37.03 11.57
N PHE A 295 -7.50 -37.40 12.84
CA PHE A 295 -8.82 -37.77 13.34
C PHE A 295 -9.80 -36.57 13.34
N ILE A 296 -9.37 -35.40 13.82
CA ILE A 296 -10.16 -34.17 13.81
C ILE A 296 -10.61 -33.87 12.36
N PHE A 297 -9.66 -33.87 11.42
CA PHE A 297 -9.96 -33.59 10.02
C PHE A 297 -10.90 -34.63 9.36
N ARG A 298 -10.74 -35.92 9.67
CA ARG A 298 -11.63 -36.97 9.15
C ARG A 298 -13.07 -36.80 9.63
N ASN A 299 -13.27 -36.38 10.88
CA ASN A 299 -14.61 -36.16 11.44
C ASN A 299 -15.31 -34.94 10.85
N TYR A 300 -14.55 -33.90 10.49
CA TYR A 300 -15.07 -32.74 9.78
C TYR A 300 -15.66 -33.12 8.41
N ASN A 301 -14.88 -33.84 7.58
CA ASN A 301 -15.30 -34.24 6.22
C ASN A 301 -16.45 -35.27 6.17
N GLN A 302 -16.78 -35.95 7.27
CA GLN A 302 -17.89 -36.92 7.28
C GLN A 302 -19.27 -36.27 7.43
N ARG A 303 -19.33 -34.96 7.67
CA ARG A 303 -20.57 -34.22 7.93
C ARG A 303 -21.00 -33.24 6.84
N GLU A 304 -20.14 -32.99 5.85
CA GLU A 304 -20.51 -32.36 4.56
C GLU A 304 -21.17 -33.36 3.60
#